data_AF-A0A6C0JKG0-F1
#
_entry.id   AF-A0A6C0JKG0-F1
#
_cell.length_a   1.000
_cell.length_b   1.000
_cell.length_c   1.000
_cell.angle_alpha   90.00
_cell.angle_beta   90.00
_cell.angle_gamma   90.00
#
_symmetry.space_group_name_H-M   'P 1'
#
loop_
_entity.id
_entity.type
_entity.pdbx_description
1 polymer ?
#
loop_
_entity_poly.entity_id
_entity_poly.type
_entity_poly.pdbx_seq_one_letter_code
_entity_poly.pdbx_strand_id
1 'polypeptide(L)'
;MPKRSRFQNVTCKNGVIFIHANNCSYRFTSVNAWSFAEHTNKFNPEEIEYTITVLCPDSDTTIVCYDKEEQETIMDELMLQEL
;
A
#
# COMPACT_ATOMS: atom_id res chain seq x y z
N MET A 1 10.27 -18.27 0.81
CA MET A 1 10.01 -17.63 2.12
C MET A 1 8.66 -16.93 2.02
N PRO A 2 7.81 -16.89 3.06
CA PRO A 2 6.55 -16.16 2.95
C PRO A 2 6.85 -14.69 2.70
N LYS A 3 6.19 -14.13 1.69
CA LYS A 3 6.21 -12.70 1.37
C LYS A 3 5.92 -11.94 2.65
N ARG A 4 6.91 -11.20 3.15
CA ARG A 4 6.63 -10.22 4.20
C ARG A 4 5.99 -9.04 3.51
N SER A 5 4.65 -9.03 3.43
CA SER A 5 3.99 -7.73 3.51
C SER A 5 4.57 -7.07 4.77
N ARG A 6 5.26 -5.94 4.61
CA ARG A 6 5.85 -5.24 5.77
C ARG A 6 4.76 -4.80 6.75
N PHE A 7 3.51 -4.83 6.30
CA PHE A 7 2.33 -4.39 6.98
C PHE A 7 1.40 -5.59 7.15
N GLN A 8 1.02 -5.89 8.39
CA GLN A 8 0.18 -7.02 8.74
C GLN A 8 -1.26 -6.85 8.22
N ASN A 9 -1.70 -5.61 8.02
CA ASN A 9 -3.02 -5.29 7.48
C ASN A 9 -3.00 -3.86 6.91
N VAL A 10 -3.36 -3.69 5.64
CA VAL A 10 -3.61 -2.38 5.05
C VAL A 10 -5.09 -2.28 4.73
N THR A 11 -5.78 -1.30 5.31
CA THR A 11 -7.17 -1.02 4.97
C THR A 11 -7.29 0.41 4.49
N CYS A 12 -8.04 0.62 3.41
CA CYS A 12 -8.42 1.94 2.95
C CYS A 12 -9.92 2.07 3.15
N LYS A 13 -10.38 3.16 3.77
CA LYS A 13 -11.82 3.42 3.95
C LYS A 13 -12.09 4.90 3.94
N ASN A 14 -12.99 5.33 3.04
CA ASN A 14 -13.25 6.75 2.79
C ASN A 14 -11.92 7.50 2.56
N GLY A 15 -11.00 6.85 1.82
CA GLY A 15 -9.57 7.16 1.59
C GLY A 15 -8.79 7.76 2.74
N VAL A 16 -9.14 7.32 3.94
CA VAL A 16 -8.17 7.20 5.01
C VAL A 16 -7.50 5.85 4.85
N ILE A 17 -6.17 5.85 4.72
CA ILE A 17 -5.37 4.63 4.69
C ILE A 17 -4.92 4.33 6.11
N PHE A 18 -5.24 3.12 6.58
CA PHE A 18 -4.77 2.56 7.83
C PHE A 18 -3.78 1.44 7.53
N ILE A 19 -2.56 1.61 8.02
CA ILE A 19 -1.49 0.63 7.87
C ILE A 19 -1.15 0.08 9.25
N HIS A 20 -1.41 -1.20 9.48
CA HIS A 20 -1.00 -1.88 10.70
C HIS A 20 0.30 -2.65 10.44
N ALA A 21 1.36 -2.30 11.16
CA ALA A 21 2.69 -2.91 11.05
C ALA A 21 3.13 -3.40 12.43
N ASN A 22 2.93 -4.69 12.73
CA ASN A 22 3.24 -5.28 14.04
C ASN A 22 2.61 -4.48 15.20
N ASN A 23 3.41 -3.68 15.92
CA ASN A 23 2.99 -2.88 17.06
C ASN A 23 2.70 -1.40 16.71
N CYS A 24 2.78 -1.03 15.44
CA CYS A 24 2.56 0.33 14.97
C CYS A 24 1.30 0.38 14.07
N SER A 25 0.55 1.46 14.16
CA SER A 25 -0.56 1.75 13.25
C SER A 25 -0.37 3.15 12.70
N TYR A 26 -0.34 3.28 11.38
CA TYR A 26 -0.24 4.55 10.68
C TYR A 26 -1.59 4.89 10.08
N ARG A 27 -1.93 6.18 10.11
CA ARG A 27 -3.19 6.70 9.57
C ARG A 27 -2.87 7.88 8.67
N PHE A 28 -3.24 7.77 7.40
CA PHE A 28 -3.07 8.82 6.40
C PHE A 28 -4.45 9.32 5.98
N THR A 29 -4.75 10.58 6.29
CA THR A 29 -6.09 11.18 6.09
C THR A 29 -6.19 12.16 4.93
N SER A 30 -5.06 12.47 4.29
CA SER A 30 -4.97 13.49 3.24
C SER A 30 -4.04 12.97 2.15
N VAL A 31 -4.49 11.96 1.41
CA VAL A 31 -3.75 11.46 0.26
C VAL A 31 -3.93 12.48 -0.87
N ASN A 32 -2.86 13.21 -1.20
CA ASN A 32 -2.88 14.21 -2.26
C ASN A 32 -2.81 13.56 -3.65
N ALA A 33 -2.05 12.47 -3.74
CA ALA A 33 -1.86 11.69 -4.94
C ALA A 33 -1.36 10.30 -4.56
N TRP A 34 -1.54 9.34 -5.45
CA TRP A 34 -1.07 7.98 -5.26
C TRP A 34 -0.63 7.38 -6.58
N SER A 35 0.21 6.35 -6.51
CA SER A 35 0.68 5.58 -7.66
C SER A 35 0.91 4.15 -7.25
N PHE A 36 0.85 3.24 -8.21
CA PHE A 36 1.12 1.83 -8.00
C PHE A 36 2.28 1.38 -8.89
N ALA A 37 3.04 0.40 -8.42
CA ALA A 37 4.12 -0.19 -9.18
C ALA A 37 4.27 -1.68 -8.85
N GLU A 38 4.63 -2.45 -9.87
CA GLU A 38 5.02 -3.85 -9.77
C GLU A 38 6.50 -3.95 -10.14
N HIS A 39 7.29 -4.62 -9.32
CA HIS A 39 8.70 -4.86 -9.63
C HIS A 39 9.12 -6.26 -9.21
N THR A 40 10.10 -6.81 -9.92
CA THR A 40 10.74 -8.05 -9.51
C THR A 40 11.65 -7.79 -8.31
N ASN A 41 11.54 -8.65 -7.29
CA ASN A 41 12.36 -8.55 -6.09
C ASN A 41 13.83 -8.72 -6.47
N LYS A 42 14.68 -7.78 -6.03
CA LYS A 42 16.11 -7.74 -6.40
C LYS A 42 16.89 -8.97 -5.91
N PHE A 43 16.43 -9.63 -4.85
CA PHE A 43 17.08 -10.79 -4.24
C PHE A 43 16.43 -12.11 -4.68
N ASN A 44 15.18 -12.07 -5.14
CA ASN A 44 14.45 -13.22 -5.65
C ASN A 44 13.67 -12.85 -6.94
N PRO A 45 14.27 -12.97 -8.12
CA PRO A 45 13.66 -12.54 -9.39
C PRO A 45 12.35 -13.25 -9.76
N GLU A 46 12.06 -14.40 -9.16
CA GLU A 46 10.80 -15.14 -9.32
C GLU A 46 9.64 -14.51 -8.52
N GLU A 47 9.96 -13.56 -7.64
CA GLU A 47 9.02 -12.92 -6.73
C GLU A 47 8.68 -11.51 -7.23
N ILE A 48 7.40 -11.28 -7.50
CA ILE A 48 6.89 -9.95 -7.83
C ILE A 48 6.48 -9.24 -6.54
N GLU A 49 7.02 -8.03 -6.34
CA GLU A 49 6.64 -7.08 -5.30
C GLU A 49 5.60 -6.10 -5.87
N TYR A 50 4.45 -6.06 -5.20
CA TYR A 50 3.34 -5.16 -5.51
C TYR A 50 3.40 -3.99 -4.52
N THR A 51 3.40 -2.77 -5.02
CA THR A 51 3.57 -1.57 -4.18
C THR A 51 2.60 -0.45 -4.52
N ILE A 52 2.24 0.33 -3.49
CA ILE A 52 1.44 1.53 -3.61
C ILE A 52 2.18 2.66 -2.92
N THR A 53 2.51 3.72 -3.65
CA THR A 53 3.09 4.93 -3.09
C THR A 53 2.01 5.98 -2.95
N VAL A 54 1.82 6.45 -1.73
CA VAL A 54 0.85 7.47 -1.35
C VAL A 54 1.60 8.73 -0.93
N LEU A 55 1.24 9.84 -1.57
CA LEU A 55 1.80 11.16 -1.35
C LEU A 55 0.86 11.91 -0.41
N CYS A 56 1.32 12.21 0.80
CA CYS A 56 0.56 12.96 1.80
C CYS A 56 1.28 14.28 2.10
N PRO A 57 0.56 15.33 2.57
CA PRO A 57 1.16 16.64 2.87
C PRO A 57 2.39 16.59 3.78
N ASP A 58 2.38 15.65 4.74
CA ASP A 58 3.40 15.59 5.79
C ASP A 58 4.46 14.52 5.54
N SER A 59 4.15 13.50 4.73
CA SER A 59 5.07 12.40 4.44
C SER A 59 4.59 11.54 3.27
N ASP A 60 5.50 11.23 2.37
CA ASP A 60 5.28 10.19 1.36
C ASP A 60 5.52 8.81 1.95
N THR A 61 4.70 7.83 1.57
CA THR A 61 4.82 6.45 2.07
C THR A 61 4.63 5.45 0.95
N THR A 62 5.55 4.48 0.87
CA THR A 62 5.41 3.30 -0.01
C THR A 62 4.98 2.10 0.81
N ILE A 63 3.84 1.55 0.42
CA ILE A 63 3.21 0.36 0.96
C ILE A 63 3.64 -0.81 0.08
N VAL A 64 4.14 -1.88 0.69
CA VAL A 64 4.43 -3.14 0.00
C VAL A 64 3.30 -4.11 0.32
N CYS A 65 2.52 -4.46 -0.69
CA CYS A 65 1.40 -5.38 -0.60
C CYS A 65 1.89 -6.83 -0.55
N TYR A 66 1.12 -7.69 0.08
CA TYR A 66 1.34 -9.13 0.16
C TYR A 66 1.23 -9.78 -1.22
N ASP A 67 0.21 -9.38 -1.98
CA ASP A 67 -0.09 -9.86 -3.32
C ASP A 67 -0.78 -8.79 -4.16
N LYS A 68 -1.16 -9.18 -5.38
CA LYS A 68 -1.84 -8.31 -6.33
C LYS A 68 -3.27 -7.99 -5.91
N GLU A 69 -3.97 -8.91 -5.26
CA GLU A 69 -5.36 -8.75 -4.85
C GLU A 69 -5.48 -7.68 -3.74
N GLU A 70 -4.54 -7.68 -2.78
CA GLU A 70 -4.44 -6.62 -1.78
C GLU A 70 -4.16 -5.26 -2.44
N GLN A 71 -3.26 -5.22 -3.44
CA GLN A 71 -2.97 -3.98 -4.17
C GLN A 71 -4.21 -3.45 -4.90
N GLU A 72 -4.91 -4.31 -5.65
CA GLU A 72 -6.12 -3.94 -6.39
C GLU A 72 -7.24 -3.45 -5.45
N THR A 73 -7.43 -4.11 -4.31
CA THR A 73 -8.43 -3.69 -3.31
C THR A 73 -8.15 -2.28 -2.76
N ILE A 74 -6.88 -1.98 -2.47
CA ILE A 74 -6.49 -0.64 -1.99
C ILE A 74 -6.65 0.40 -3.11
N MET A 75 -6.31 0.04 -4.35
CA MET A 75 -6.48 0.93 -5.50
C MET A 75 -7.96 1.27 -5.74
N ASP A 76 -8.86 0.30 -5.68
CA ASP A 76 -10.29 0.52 -5.87
C ASP A 76 -10.86 1.49 -4.83
N GLU A 77 -10.48 1.33 -3.56
CA GLU A 77 -10.87 2.25 -2.48
C GLU A 77 -10.31 3.67 -2.66
N LEU A 78 -9.09 3.81 -3.20
CA LEU A 78 -8.50 5.11 -3.51
C LEU A 78 -9.17 5.76 -4.73
N MET A 79 -9.52 5.00 -5.76
CA MET A 79 -10.23 5.50 -6.94
C MET A 79 -11.65 6.00 -6.59
N LEU A 80 -12.33 5.36 -5.64
CA LEU A 80 -13.65 5.79 -5.16
C LEU A 80 -13.64 7.18 -4.49
N GLN A 81 -12.47 7.72 -4.14
CA GLN A 81 -12.34 9.08 -3.59
C GLN A 81 -12.29 10.18 -4.63
N GLU A 82 -11.87 9.88 -5.86
CA GLU A 82 -11.71 10.89 -6.91
C GLU A 82 -13.04 11.26 -7.60
N LEU A 83 -14.16 10.64 -7.18
CA LEU A 83 -15.54 10.87 -7.63
C LEU A 83 -16.32 11.77 -6.67
#